data_AF-A0A950LYE5-F1
#
_entry.id   AF-A0A950LYE5-F1
#
_cell.length_a   1.000
_cell.length_b   1.000
_cell.length_c   1.000
_cell.angle_alpha   90.00
_cell.angle_beta   90.00
_cell.angle_gamma   90.00
#
_symmetry.space_group_name_H-M   'P 1'
#
loop_
_entity.id
_entity.type
_entity.pdbx_description
1 polymer ?
#
loop_
_entity_poly.entity_id
_entity_poly.type
_entity_poly.pdbx_seq_one_letter_code
_entity_poly.pdbx_strand_id
1 'polypeptide(L)' 'MTPAEVRAKVTRSRARQGLPPTVEDPAALERAAAALRLATPSEPVVSSPRKRRRETAEVTVVVT' A
#
# COMPACT_ATOMS: atom_id res chain seq x y z
N MET A 1 -2.92 -11.88 15.68
CA MET A 1 -3.57 -10.57 15.51
C MET A 1 -4.65 -10.71 14.45
N THR A 2 -5.90 -10.41 14.76
CA THR A 2 -7.04 -10.59 13.83
C THR A 2 -7.19 -9.38 12.89
N PRO A 3 -7.88 -9.52 11.75
CA PRO A 3 -8.18 -8.38 10.87
C PRO A 3 -8.91 -7.22 11.58
N ALA A 4 -9.77 -7.54 12.55
CA ALA A 4 -10.46 -6.53 13.37
C ALA A 4 -9.48 -5.77 14.28
N GLU A 5 -8.53 -6.47 14.91
CA GLU A 5 -7.48 -5.85 15.73
C GLU A 5 -6.57 -4.93 14.92
N VAL A 6 -6.24 -5.31 13.67
CA VAL A 6 -5.49 -4.46 12.75
C VAL A 6 -6.24 -3.15 12.49
N ARG A 7 -7.53 -3.22 12.12
CA ARG A 7 -8.35 -2.04 11.85
C ARG A 7 -8.43 -1.13 13.06
N ALA A 8 -8.68 -1.69 14.24
CA ALA A 8 -8.74 -0.92 15.48
C ALA A 8 -7.41 -0.19 15.78
N LYS A 9 -6.28 -0.86 15.57
CA LYS A 9 -4.95 -0.26 15.75
C LYS A 9 -4.70 0.89 14.77
N VAL A 10 -5.07 0.71 13.50
CA VAL A 10 -4.93 1.74 12.47
C VAL A 10 -5.82 2.95 12.79
N THR A 11 -7.09 2.73 13.13
CA THR A 11 -8.03 3.80 13.49
C THR A 11 -7.52 4.62 14.68
N ARG A 12 -7.04 3.96 15.73
CA ARG A 12 -6.45 4.64 16.90
C ARG A 12 -5.19 5.43 16.53
N SER A 13 -4.34 4.89 15.67
CA SER A 13 -3.13 5.58 15.22
C SER A 13 -3.45 6.84 14.41
N ARG A 14 -4.44 6.76 13.50
CA ARG A 14 -4.92 7.90 12.69
C ARG A 14 -5.47 9.01 13.58
N ALA A 15 -6.31 8.66 14.55
CA ALA A 15 -6.88 9.63 15.48
C ALA A 15 -5.79 10.40 16.25
N ARG A 16 -4.73 9.71 16.69
CA ARG A 16 -3.57 10.37 17.35
C ARG A 16 -2.80 11.32 16.45
N GLN A 17 -2.82 11.07 15.14
CA GLN A 17 -2.17 11.91 14.14
C GLN A 17 -3.10 13.02 13.61
N GLY A 18 -4.33 13.13 14.13
CA GLY A 18 -5.33 14.08 13.63
C GLY A 18 -5.82 13.78 12.21
N LEU A 19 -5.60 12.56 11.72
CA LEU A 19 -6.03 12.16 10.39
C LEU A 19 -7.53 11.87 10.36
N PRO A 20 -8.20 12.13 9.22
CA PRO A 20 -9.61 11.81 9.07
C PRO A 20 -9.86 10.30 9.23
N PRO A 21 -11.06 9.90 9.68
CA PRO A 21 -11.43 8.49 9.80
C PRO A 21 -11.41 7.80 8.43
N THR A 22 -11.26 6.48 8.45
CA THR A 22 -11.38 5.66 7.25
C THR A 22 -12.84 5.62 6.81
N VAL A 23 -13.10 5.89 5.54
CA VAL A 23 -14.44 5.76 4.96
C VAL A 23 -14.65 4.31 4.55
N GLU A 24 -15.71 3.69 5.04
CA GLU A 24 -16.06 2.29 4.72
C GLU A 24 -17.25 2.17 3.74
N ASP A 25 -17.96 3.27 3.47
CA ASP A 25 -19.08 3.28 2.53
C ASP A 25 -18.60 3.08 1.07
N PRO A 26 -18.99 1.99 0.39
CA PRO A 26 -18.57 1.73 -0.98
C PRO A 26 -19.01 2.84 -1.95
N ALA A 27 -20.19 3.44 -1.76
CA ALA A 27 -20.66 4.50 -2.66
C ALA A 27 -19.85 5.80 -2.49
N ALA A 28 -19.40 6.10 -1.27
CA ALA A 28 -18.49 7.20 -1.02
C ALA A 28 -17.09 6.95 -1.61
N LEU A 29 -16.59 5.72 -1.53
CA LEU A 29 -15.29 5.35 -2.11
C LEU A 29 -15.29 5.48 -3.64
N GLU A 30 -16.34 5.03 -4.32
CA GLU A 30 -16.47 5.18 -5.78
C GLU A 30 -16.51 6.64 -6.21
N ARG A 31 -17.25 7.48 -5.47
CA ARG A 31 -17.30 8.93 -5.72
C ARG A 31 -15.94 9.59 -5.53
N ALA A 32 -15.22 9.25 -4.46
CA ALA A 32 -13.88 9.76 -4.21
C ALA A 32 -12.89 9.33 -5.30
N ALA A 33 -12.96 8.07 -5.76
CA ALA A 33 -12.15 7.56 -6.85
C ALA A 33 -12.46 8.27 -8.18
N ALA A 34 -13.75 8.50 -8.50
CA ALA A 34 -14.15 9.25 -9.67
C ALA A 34 -13.63 10.69 -9.64
N ALA A 35 -13.73 11.37 -8.50
CA ALA A 35 -13.17 12.71 -8.33
C ALA A 35 -11.65 12.75 -8.55
N LEU A 36 -10.92 11.76 -8.03
CA LEU A 36 -9.47 11.66 -8.22
C LEU A 36 -9.08 11.44 -9.69
N ARG A 37 -9.83 10.61 -10.42
CA ARG A 37 -9.63 10.39 -11.87
C ARG A 37 -9.83 11.67 -12.70
N LEU A 38 -10.73 12.55 -12.26
CA LEU A 38 -10.96 13.84 -12.92
C LEU A 38 -9.88 14.87 -12.56
N ALA A 39 -9.40 14.84 -11.31
CA ALA A 39 -8.41 15.79 -10.81
C ALA A 39 -6.97 15.47 -11.23
N THR A 40 -6.67 14.19 -11.47
CA THR A 40 -5.33 13.75 -11.87
C THR A 40 -5.33 13.50 -13.38
N PRO A 41 -4.59 14.27 -14.19
CA PRO A 41 -4.40 13.89 -15.58
C PRO A 41 -3.78 12.49 -15.60
N SER A 42 -4.42 11.58 -16.34
CA SER A 42 -4.01 10.19 -16.44
C SER A 42 -2.61 10.09 -17.08
N GLU A 43 -1.55 10.19 -16.27
CA GLU A 43 -0.25 9.72 -16.69
C GLU A 43 -0.29 8.19 -16.76
N PRO A 44 0.16 7.58 -17.87
CA PRO A 44 0.20 6.13 -17.99
C PRO A 44 1.05 5.56 -16.85
N VAL A 45 0.54 4.55 -16.16
CA VAL A 45 1.29 3.80 -15.15
C VAL A 45 2.45 3.10 -15.86
N VAL A 46 3.61 3.75 -15.94
CA VAL A 46 4.85 3.11 -16.36
C VAL A 46 5.23 2.18 -15.22
N SER A 47 4.94 0.88 -15.38
CA SER A 47 5.48 -0.14 -14.51
C SER A 47 7.00 -0.20 -14.72
N SER A 48 7.76 0.62 -14.00
CA SER A 48 9.21 0.51 -14.00
C SER A 48 9.57 -0.88 -13.45
N PRO A 49 10.25 -1.76 -14.21
CA PRO A 49 10.62 -3.07 -13.71
C PRO A 49 11.54 -2.88 -12.52
N ARG A 50 11.09 -3.32 -11.34
CA ARG A 50 11.86 -3.31 -10.11
C ARG A 50 13.14 -4.12 -10.34
N LYS A 51 14.29 -3.44 -10.45
CA LYS A 51 15.61 -4.08 -10.45
C LYS A 51 15.69 -5.01 -9.23
N ARG A 52 15.63 -6.32 -9.45
CA ARG A 52 16.01 -7.33 -8.46
C ARG A 52 17.47 -7.10 -8.14
N ARG A 53 17.76 -6.52 -6.98
CA ARG A 53 19.11 -6.46 -6.43
C ARG A 53 19.50 -7.89 -6.04
N ARG A 54 20.37 -8.52 -6.85
CA ARG A 54 21.10 -9.74 -6.50
C ARG A 54 22.19 -9.35 -5.49
N GLU A 55 21.98 -9.70 -4.24
CA GLU A 55 22.95 -9.76 -3.13
C GLU A 55 22.32 -10.81 -2.19
N THR A 56 22.90 -11.91 -1.72
CA THR A 56 24.24 -12.49 -1.64
C THR A 56 23.94 -13.97 -1.24
N ALA A 57 24.57 -15.00 -1.81
CA ALA A 57 25.76 -15.61 -1.23
C ALA A 57 26.28 -16.70 -2.17
N GLU A 58 27.54 -16.57 -2.57
CA GLU A 58 28.35 -17.69 -3.01
C GLU A 58 28.47 -18.67 -1.84
N VAL A 59 28.01 -19.90 -2.02
CA VAL A 59 28.40 -21.02 -1.16
C VAL A 59 29.05 -22.04 -2.08
N THR A 60 30.37 -21.90 -2.22
CA THR A 60 31.22 -22.94 -2.80
C THR A 60 31.26 -24.11 -1.82
N VAL A 61 30.47 -25.14 -2.11
CA VAL A 61 30.65 -26.44 -1.44
C VAL A 61 31.64 -27.24 -2.28
N VAL A 62 32.92 -27.20 -1.89
CA VAL A 62 33.87 -28.26 -2.26
C VAL A 62 33.64 -29.40 -1.28
N VAL A 63 33.20 -30.55 -1.77
CA VAL A 63 33.39 -31.82 -1.07
C VAL A 63 34.02 -32.79 -2.04
N THR A 64 35.13 -33.34 -1.56
CA THR A 64 36.12 -34.28 -2.11
C THR A 64 35.61 -35.40 -2.98
#